data_AF-A0AAW2PHW5-F1
#
_entry.id   AF-A0AAW2PHW5-F1
#
_cell.length_a   1.000
_cell.length_b   1.000
_cell.length_c   1.000
_cell.angle_alpha   90.00
_cell.angle_beta   90.00
_cell.angle_gamma   90.00
#
_symmetry.space_group_name_H-M   'P 1'
#
loop_
_entity.id
_entity.type
_entity.pdbx_description
1 polymer ?
#
loop_
_entity_poly.entity_id
_entity_poly.type
_entity_poly.pdbx_seq_one_letter_code
_entity_poly.pdbx_strand_id
1 'polypeptide(L)'
;MLRICIPSLMALKLVNGVNCLEGGLELDAPKLEYFNYGGFLATRFLAKALKCLQIARLDLDENVSQYPYESDEQAAKLIKACSDAEKLWLSENVVIMLHHCPHPLPRFRKLVALAIKAMEPHGWELLPSLLYCAPNLKNCI
;
A
#
# COMPACT_ATOMS: atom_id res chain seq x y z
N MET A 1 -2.87 -16.78 -10.20
CA MET A 1 -2.61 -15.34 -10.39
C MET A 1 -3.93 -14.65 -10.65
N LEU A 2 -4.34 -13.69 -9.82
CA LEU A 2 -5.50 -12.84 -10.06
C LEU A 2 -5.07 -11.63 -10.89
N ARG A 3 -5.79 -11.35 -11.99
CA ARG A 3 -5.47 -10.24 -12.89
C ARG A 3 -6.69 -9.35 -13.09
N ILE A 4 -6.55 -8.07 -12.74
CA ILE A 4 -7.58 -7.04 -12.86
C ILE A 4 -7.08 -5.99 -13.84
N CYS A 5 -7.45 -6.13 -15.11
CA CYS A 5 -7.08 -5.21 -16.19
C CYS A 5 -8.33 -4.56 -16.79
N ILE A 6 -8.91 -3.61 -16.07
CA ILE A 6 -10.20 -2.99 -16.42
C ILE A 6 -9.97 -1.47 -16.57
N PRO A 7 -9.86 -0.96 -17.81
CA PRO A 7 -9.56 0.46 -18.07
C PRO A 7 -10.58 1.46 -17.51
N SER A 8 -11.82 1.02 -17.33
CA SER A 8 -12.93 1.82 -16.81
C SER A 8 -13.16 1.69 -15.31
N LEU A 9 -12.39 0.84 -14.60
CA LEU A 9 -12.60 0.60 -13.18
C LEU A 9 -12.20 1.83 -12.37
N MET A 10 -13.14 2.36 -11.59
CA MET A 10 -12.94 3.55 -10.75
C MET A 10 -12.77 3.23 -9.27
N ALA A 11 -13.36 2.15 -8.79
CA ALA A 11 -13.26 1.73 -7.40
C ALA A 11 -13.02 0.22 -7.30
N LEU A 12 -12.05 -0.17 -6.47
CA LEU A 12 -11.73 -1.56 -6.20
C LEU A 12 -11.60 -1.76 -4.69
N LYS A 13 -12.36 -2.72 -4.16
CA LYS A 13 -12.15 -3.27 -2.83
C LYS A 13 -11.76 -4.73 -2.96
N LEU A 14 -10.58 -5.07 -2.47
CA LEU A 14 -10.04 -6.42 -2.43
C LEU A 14 -9.81 -6.78 -0.98
N VAL A 15 -10.50 -7.80 -0.48
CA VAL A 15 -10.25 -8.39 0.84
C VAL A 15 -10.08 -9.88 0.62
N ASN A 16 -8.97 -10.42 1.08
CA ASN A 16 -8.63 -11.82 0.87
C ASN A 16 -8.32 -12.51 2.20
N GLY A 17 -8.38 -13.84 2.22
CA GLY A 17 -7.88 -14.65 3.33
C GLY A 17 -6.49 -15.19 3.05
N VAL A 18 -5.94 -15.91 4.02
CA VAL A 18 -4.67 -16.64 3.91
C VAL A 18 -4.66 -17.46 2.62
N ASN A 19 -3.55 -17.44 1.90
CA ASN A 19 -3.28 -18.21 0.67
C ASN A 19 -4.20 -17.95 -0.54
N CYS A 20 -5.10 -16.96 -0.47
CA CYS A 20 -6.01 -16.65 -1.58
C CYS A 20 -5.29 -16.04 -2.81
N LEU A 21 -4.13 -15.42 -2.61
CA LEU A 21 -3.35 -14.76 -3.66
C LEU A 21 -1.92 -15.34 -3.79
N GLU A 22 -1.74 -16.64 -3.56
CA GLU A 22 -0.45 -17.34 -3.75
C GLU A 22 0.12 -17.18 -5.17
N GLY A 23 -0.76 -17.11 -6.18
CA GLY A 23 -0.36 -16.87 -7.56
C GLY A 23 -0.09 -15.40 -7.90
N GLY A 24 -0.19 -14.47 -6.95
CA GLY A 24 -0.01 -13.04 -7.15
C GLY A 24 -1.25 -12.27 -7.63
N LEU A 25 -1.11 -10.94 -7.62
CA LEU A 25 -2.08 -9.94 -8.05
C LEU A 25 -1.45 -9.02 -9.11
N GLU A 26 -2.06 -8.95 -10.29
CA GLU A 26 -1.76 -7.95 -11.32
C GLU A 26 -2.90 -6.95 -11.45
N LEU A 27 -2.59 -5.65 -11.37
CA LEU A 27 -3.55 -4.56 -11.45
C LEU A 27 -3.16 -3.55 -12.54
N ASP A 28 -4.03 -3.43 -13.55
CA ASP A 28 -3.96 -2.40 -14.59
C ASP A 28 -5.33 -1.70 -14.72
N ALA A 29 -5.51 -0.65 -13.92
CA ALA A 29 -6.73 0.13 -13.84
C ALA A 29 -6.38 1.63 -13.84
N PRO A 30 -6.10 2.24 -15.01
CA PRO A 30 -5.59 3.61 -15.11
C PRO A 30 -6.55 4.69 -14.58
N LYS A 31 -7.86 4.41 -14.51
CA LYS A 31 -8.90 5.32 -13.99
C LYS A 31 -9.29 5.03 -12.54
N LEU A 32 -8.54 4.18 -11.84
CA LEU A 32 -8.87 3.81 -10.46
C LEU A 32 -8.67 5.02 -9.54
N GLU A 33 -9.75 5.45 -8.88
CA GLU A 33 -9.80 6.59 -7.94
C GLU A 33 -9.81 6.12 -6.49
N TYR A 34 -10.41 4.96 -6.23
CA TYR A 34 -10.48 4.36 -4.90
C TYR A 34 -9.92 2.94 -4.91
N PHE A 35 -8.95 2.68 -4.06
CA PHE A 35 -8.40 1.36 -3.84
C PHE A 35 -8.41 1.02 -2.34
N ASN A 36 -9.08 -0.07 -2.00
CA ASN A 36 -9.01 -0.67 -0.68
C ASN A 36 -8.48 -2.09 -0.82
N TYR A 37 -7.35 -2.35 -0.17
CA TYR A 37 -6.74 -3.66 -0.10
C TYR A 37 -6.60 -4.05 1.36
N GLY A 38 -7.33 -5.09 1.77
CA GLY A 38 -7.18 -5.68 3.08
C GLY A 38 -6.97 -7.19 3.06
N GLY A 39 -6.62 -7.74 4.21
CA GLY A 39 -6.25 -9.15 4.36
C GLY A 39 -4.76 -9.37 4.14
N PHE A 40 -4.40 -10.44 3.43
CA PHE A 40 -3.02 -10.87 3.24
C PHE A 40 -2.40 -10.28 1.96
N LEU A 41 -1.16 -9.82 2.07
CA LEU A 41 -0.41 -9.35 0.92
C LEU A 41 -0.18 -10.49 -0.07
N ALA A 42 -0.47 -10.24 -1.34
CA ALA A 42 -0.16 -11.16 -2.43
C ALA A 42 1.35 -11.43 -2.48
N THR A 43 1.72 -12.71 -2.65
CA THR A 43 3.11 -13.17 -2.80
C THR A 43 3.86 -12.42 -3.91
N ARG A 44 3.14 -12.04 -4.96
CA ARG A 44 3.62 -11.19 -6.04
C ARG A 44 2.60 -10.11 -6.37
N PHE A 45 2.97 -8.85 -6.20
CA PHE A 45 2.16 -7.70 -6.56
C PHE A 45 2.77 -6.99 -7.78
N LEU A 46 1.97 -6.87 -8.84
CA LEU A 46 2.32 -6.16 -10.06
C LEU A 46 1.26 -5.10 -10.32
N ALA A 47 1.64 -3.83 -10.26
CA ALA A 47 0.75 -2.75 -10.65
C ALA A 47 1.51 -1.69 -11.43
N LYS A 48 0.84 -1.14 -12.44
CA LYS A 48 1.24 0.15 -13.00
C LYS A 48 0.88 1.25 -12.00
N ALA A 49 1.57 2.39 -12.09
CA ALA A 49 1.24 3.55 -11.25
C ALA A 49 -0.24 3.93 -11.45
N LEU A 50 -0.99 4.00 -10.35
CA LEU A 50 -2.42 4.31 -10.33
C LEU A 50 -2.60 5.84 -10.31
N LYS A 51 -2.37 6.48 -11.46
CA LYS A 51 -2.22 7.95 -11.57
C LYS A 51 -3.46 8.76 -11.16
N CYS A 52 -4.64 8.17 -11.30
CA CYS A 52 -5.93 8.76 -10.93
C CYS A 52 -6.35 8.47 -9.48
N LEU A 53 -5.53 7.72 -8.72
CA LEU A 53 -5.87 7.30 -7.38
C LEU A 53 -5.99 8.53 -6.47
N GLN A 54 -7.12 8.65 -5.80
CA GLN A 54 -7.38 9.68 -4.80
C GLN A 54 -7.28 9.08 -3.40
N ILE A 55 -7.79 7.86 -3.22
CA ILE A 55 -7.88 7.18 -1.94
C ILE A 55 -7.24 5.80 -2.04
N ALA A 56 -6.26 5.55 -1.17
CA ALA A 56 -5.68 4.24 -0.94
C ALA A 56 -5.86 3.82 0.53
N ARG A 57 -6.51 2.69 0.77
CA ARG A 57 -6.65 2.08 2.11
C ARG A 57 -5.97 0.72 2.09
N LEU A 58 -4.90 0.57 2.85
CA LEU A 58 -4.11 -0.66 2.93
C LEU A 58 -4.22 -1.18 4.37
N ASP A 59 -5.12 -2.14 4.59
CA ASP A 59 -5.39 -2.74 5.91
C ASP A 59 -4.94 -4.20 5.88
N LEU A 60 -3.63 -4.40 5.89
CA LEU A 60 -3.03 -5.73 5.80
C LEU A 60 -2.95 -6.39 7.19
N ASP A 61 -3.23 -7.68 7.22
CA ASP A 61 -3.15 -8.53 8.41
C ASP A 61 -1.70 -8.96 8.71
N GLU A 62 -1.44 -9.31 9.97
CA GLU A 62 -0.12 -9.74 10.45
C GLU A 62 0.33 -11.00 9.71
N ASN A 63 1.53 -10.96 9.14
CA ASN A 63 2.09 -12.06 8.35
C ASN A 63 3.51 -12.39 8.85
N VAL A 64 3.68 -12.49 10.17
CA VAL A 64 5.01 -12.69 10.79
C VAL A 64 5.59 -14.09 10.50
N SER A 65 4.83 -15.05 9.99
CA SER A 65 5.28 -16.45 9.98
C SER A 65 5.34 -17.18 8.63
N GLN A 66 5.20 -16.51 7.46
CA GLN A 66 5.25 -17.27 6.19
C GLN A 66 6.39 -16.90 5.23
N TYR A 67 6.72 -15.65 4.91
CA TYR A 67 7.86 -15.36 3.99
C TYR A 67 8.42 -13.93 4.17
N PRO A 68 9.38 -13.70 5.10
CA PRO A 68 9.74 -12.35 5.54
C PRO A 68 10.43 -11.46 4.48
N TYR A 69 11.24 -12.03 3.57
CA TYR A 69 12.00 -11.19 2.63
C TYR A 69 11.23 -10.80 1.36
N GLU A 70 10.32 -11.65 0.88
CA GLU A 70 9.54 -11.35 -0.33
C GLU A 70 8.38 -10.39 -0.04
N SER A 71 7.83 -10.41 1.19
CA SER A 71 6.72 -9.55 1.60
C SER A 71 7.08 -8.06 1.59
N ASP A 72 8.29 -7.70 2.02
CA ASP A 72 8.70 -6.29 2.16
C ASP A 72 8.89 -5.62 0.80
N GLU A 73 9.42 -6.36 -0.18
CA GLU A 73 9.54 -5.88 -1.56
C GLU A 73 8.16 -5.70 -2.20
N GLN A 74 7.22 -6.61 -1.95
CA GLN A 74 5.85 -6.47 -2.46
C GLN A 74 5.12 -5.30 -1.78
N ALA A 75 5.35 -5.05 -0.49
CA ALA A 75 4.80 -3.90 0.22
C ALA A 75 5.31 -2.58 -0.37
N ALA A 76 6.62 -2.50 -0.69
CA ALA A 76 7.17 -1.35 -1.38
C ALA A 76 6.58 -1.15 -2.80
N LYS A 77 6.35 -2.24 -3.55
CA LYS A 77 5.66 -2.16 -4.86
C LYS A 77 4.23 -1.66 -4.72
N LEU A 78 3.49 -2.15 -3.72
CA LEU A 78 2.14 -1.72 -3.40
C LEU A 78 2.08 -0.23 -3.08
N ILE A 79 2.97 0.23 -2.20
CA ILE A 79 3.04 1.63 -1.77
C ILE A 79 3.48 2.54 -2.92
N LYS A 80 4.43 2.10 -3.74
CA LYS A 80 4.83 2.81 -4.96
C LYS A 80 3.66 2.96 -5.94
N ALA A 81 2.86 1.91 -6.14
CA ALA A 81 1.69 1.98 -7.01
C ALA A 81 0.63 2.98 -6.51
N CYS A 82 0.54 3.18 -5.19
CA CYS A 82 -0.39 4.11 -4.54
C CYS A 82 0.19 5.52 -4.32
N SER A 83 1.40 5.82 -4.78
CA SER A 83 2.12 7.06 -4.44
C SER A 83 1.47 8.35 -4.96
N ASP A 84 0.56 8.25 -5.94
CA ASP A 84 -0.23 9.36 -6.47
C ASP A 84 -1.53 9.62 -5.68
N ALA A 85 -1.82 8.86 -4.61
CA ALA A 85 -3.01 9.07 -3.78
C ALA A 85 -2.99 10.43 -3.04
N GLU A 86 -4.17 11.03 -2.90
CA GLU A 86 -4.39 12.22 -2.06
C GLU A 86 -4.57 11.87 -0.58
N LYS A 87 -5.14 10.69 -0.32
CA LYS A 87 -5.40 10.16 1.02
C LYS A 87 -4.89 8.74 1.12
N LEU A 88 -4.00 8.50 2.08
CA LEU A 88 -3.41 7.19 2.34
C LEU A 88 -3.75 6.76 3.76
N TRP A 89 -4.41 5.61 3.89
CA TRP A 89 -4.62 4.93 5.16
C TRP A 89 -3.78 3.66 5.19
N LEU A 90 -2.96 3.52 6.22
CA LEU A 90 -2.06 2.38 6.41
C LEU A 90 -2.42 1.65 7.70
N SER A 91 -2.47 0.32 7.68
CA SER A 91 -2.34 -0.47 8.90
C SER A 91 -0.91 -0.47 9.39
N GLU A 92 -0.75 -0.73 10.69
CA GLU A 92 0.52 -1.00 11.34
C GLU A 92 1.44 -1.92 10.52
N ASN A 93 0.90 -3.05 10.05
CA ASN A 93 1.66 -4.05 9.31
C ASN A 93 2.28 -3.50 8.02
N VAL A 94 1.57 -2.61 7.32
CA VAL A 94 2.12 -1.97 6.12
C VAL A 94 3.33 -1.12 6.50
N VAL A 95 3.27 -0.43 7.63
CA VAL A 95 4.38 0.41 8.12
C VAL A 95 5.56 -0.45 8.55
N ILE A 96 5.34 -1.55 9.28
CA ILE A 96 6.41 -2.47 9.68
C ILE A 96 7.10 -3.07 8.45
N MET A 97 6.35 -3.54 7.45
CA MET A 97 6.93 -4.07 6.20
C MET A 97 7.75 -3.01 5.45
N LEU A 98 7.30 -1.75 5.45
CA LEU A 98 8.06 -0.66 4.85
C LEU A 98 9.31 -0.30 5.63
N HIS A 99 9.28 -0.41 6.96
CA HIS A 99 10.43 -0.14 7.82
C HIS A 99 11.58 -1.13 7.57
N HIS A 100 11.26 -2.40 7.35
CA HIS A 100 12.23 -3.44 7.01
C HIS A 100 12.67 -3.43 5.55
N CYS A 101 11.95 -2.74 4.67
CA CYS A 101 12.25 -2.72 3.25
C CYS A 101 13.48 -1.84 2.96
N PRO A 102 14.52 -2.37 2.26
CA PRO A 102 15.72 -1.60 1.93
C PRO A 102 15.49 -0.55 0.82
N HIS A 103 14.30 -0.54 0.21
CA HIS A 103 13.99 0.38 -0.88
C HIS A 103 13.52 1.73 -0.34
N PRO A 104 13.92 2.85 -0.97
CA PRO A 104 13.45 4.17 -0.56
C PRO A 104 11.93 4.28 -0.77
N LEU A 105 11.28 4.97 0.17
CA LEU A 105 9.88 5.35 0.05
C LEU A 105 9.65 6.20 -1.22
N PRO A 106 8.52 6.03 -1.93
CA PRO A 106 8.18 6.90 -3.04
C PRO A 106 7.87 8.31 -2.54
N ARG A 107 8.04 9.32 -3.40
CA ARG A 107 7.54 10.67 -3.11
C ARG A 107 6.03 10.74 -3.31
N PHE A 108 5.32 11.13 -2.26
CA PHE A 108 3.87 11.28 -2.22
C PHE A 108 3.46 12.73 -2.56
N ARG A 109 3.62 13.11 -3.83
CA ARG A 109 3.47 14.53 -4.25
C ARG A 109 2.04 15.05 -4.11
N LYS A 110 1.02 14.19 -4.17
CA LYS A 110 -0.39 14.59 -4.06
C LYS A 110 -0.99 14.34 -2.67
N LEU A 111 -0.24 13.68 -1.79
CA LEU A 111 -0.76 13.26 -0.49
C LEU A 111 -1.02 14.47 0.40
N VAL A 112 -2.29 14.66 0.77
CA VAL A 112 -2.75 15.73 1.66
C VAL A 112 -3.22 15.20 3.02
N ALA A 113 -3.57 13.91 3.09
CA ALA A 113 -3.94 13.25 4.34
C ALA A 113 -3.28 11.87 4.45
N LEU A 114 -2.60 11.63 5.57
CA LEU A 114 -2.04 10.35 5.96
C LEU A 114 -2.75 9.91 7.23
N ALA A 115 -3.15 8.66 7.29
CA ALA A 115 -3.65 8.07 8.51
C ALA A 115 -3.01 6.71 8.76
N ILE A 116 -2.60 6.47 10.01
CA ILE A 116 -1.94 5.24 10.39
C ILE A 116 -2.71 4.59 11.53
N LYS A 117 -3.25 3.41 11.27
CA LYS A 117 -4.07 2.66 12.23
C LYS A 117 -3.15 1.90 13.18
N ALA A 118 -3.02 2.46 14.39
CA ALA A 118 -2.26 1.94 15.53
C ALA A 118 -0.76 1.70 15.20
N MET A 119 0.12 2.11 16.10
CA MET A 119 1.55 1.88 15.93
C MET A 119 2.13 1.49 17.28
N GLU A 120 2.67 0.28 17.36
CA GLU A 120 3.65 -0.09 18.35
C GLU A 120 4.84 0.87 18.30
N PRO A 121 5.62 0.99 19.40
CA PRO A 121 6.69 1.99 19.52
C PRO A 121 7.66 2.05 18.32
N HIS A 122 7.97 0.89 17.73
CA HIS A 122 8.90 0.78 16.59
C HIS A 122 8.30 1.26 15.25
N GLY A 123 6.97 1.22 15.09
CA GLY A 123 6.31 1.71 13.88
C GLY A 123 6.55 3.20 13.65
N TRP A 124 6.71 3.98 14.73
CA TRP A 124 6.94 5.42 14.66
C TRP A 124 8.28 5.81 14.05
N GLU A 125 9.26 4.89 13.99
CA GLU A 125 10.59 5.16 13.42
C GLU A 125 10.52 5.49 11.92
N LEU A 126 9.53 4.97 11.19
CA LEU A 126 9.33 5.27 9.77
C LEU A 126 8.60 6.60 9.53
N LEU A 127 7.88 7.12 10.53
CA LEU A 127 7.03 8.29 10.35
C LEU A 127 7.79 9.52 9.83
N PRO A 128 8.97 9.91 10.37
CA PRO A 128 9.73 11.05 9.84
C PRO A 128 10.03 10.91 8.34
N SER A 129 10.37 9.70 7.88
CA SER A 129 10.64 9.41 6.47
C SER A 129 9.38 9.51 5.60
N LEU A 130 8.23 9.04 6.10
CA LEU A 130 6.93 9.20 5.42
C LEU A 130 6.56 10.67 5.26
N LEU A 131 6.69 11.46 6.33
CA LEU A 131 6.42 12.91 6.33
C LEU A 131 7.36 13.65 5.37
N TYR A 132 8.64 13.32 5.37
CA TYR A 132 9.62 13.90 4.45
C TYR A 132 9.30 13.61 2.98
N CYS A 133 8.75 12.43 2.69
CA CYS A 133 8.32 12.04 1.35
C CYS A 133 6.98 12.68 0.91
N ALA A 134 6.23 13.33 1.81
CA ALA A 134 4.92 13.90 1.58
C ALA A 134 4.90 15.44 1.76
N PRO A 135 5.49 16.21 0.82
CA PRO A 135 5.71 17.65 1.00
C PRO A 135 4.43 18.50 1.04
N ASN A 136 3.29 17.94 0.62
CA ASN A 136 2.00 18.64 0.58
C ASN A 136 1.03 18.14 1.67
N LEU A 137 1.51 17.36 2.62
CA LEU A 137 0.70 16.78 3.68
C LEU A 137 0.11 17.90 4.56
N LYS A 138 -1.20 17.84 4.81
CA LYS A 138 -1.92 18.79 5.66
C LYS A 138 -2.47 18.15 6.93
N ASN A 139 -2.87 16.88 6.84
CA ASN A 139 -3.44 16.14 7.96
C ASN A 139 -2.67 14.83 8.17
N CYS A 140 -2.26 14.58 9.40
CA CYS A 140 -1.75 13.29 9.85
C CYS A 140 -2.65 12.84 11.01
N ILE A 141 -3.36 11.71 10.85
CA ILE A 141 -4.44 11.26 11.74
C ILE A 141 -4.18 9.86 12.28
#